data_AF-N9F4I8-F1
#
_entry.id   AF-N9F4I8-F1
#
_cell.length_a   1.000
_cell.length_b   1.000
_cell.length_c   1.000
_cell.angle_alpha   90.00
_cell.angle_beta   90.00
_cell.angle_gamma   90.00
#
_symmetry.space_group_name_H-M   'P 1'
#
loop_
_entity.id
_entity.type
_entity.pdbx_description
1 polymer ?
#
loop_
_entity_poly.entity_id
_entity_poly.type
_entity_poly.pdbx_seq_one_letter_code
_entity_poly.pdbx_strand_id
1 'polypeptide(L)'
;MKIIADENLAFTDYFFAEFAEIQHRAGRTLTHADVRDADALLVRSVTKVNHALIDQTKIQFVGSATIGTDHLDIQTLENQNISWSNAAGCNAQAVAEYVITALLHLDIELLEKDADFTLGIVGLGNVGSRLAVMAQLLGWNVIGYDPYVQLNDIENVSFDTLLARADAISIHVPLTLTGEYPTQHLFNQATLAAMKPSAILINSARGPVIQQSALMADMMKTKRQVVLDVFEFEPEIPQDLLDLLALATPHIAGYSLEGKARGTQMIYDAFCQKFGYTASKRFESQLPSVEQYFEQHDLKEVLKQRLPQIYNISEDDRQLRACVKHGKVDQQAFDLLRKNYPLRREWAAHGGPKA
;
A
#
# COMPACT_ATOMS: atom_id res chain seq x y z
N MET A 1 -23.86 -5.97 -22.14
CA MET A 1 -22.42 -5.82 -21.91
C MET A 1 -21.93 -7.02 -21.11
N LYS A 2 -20.70 -7.46 -21.33
CA LYS A 2 -20.03 -8.56 -20.63
C LYS A 2 -18.81 -8.02 -19.88
N ILE A 3 -18.73 -8.30 -18.58
CA ILE A 3 -17.59 -7.97 -17.74
C ILE A 3 -16.88 -9.26 -17.31
N ILE A 4 -15.57 -9.32 -17.49
CA ILE A 4 -14.72 -10.31 -16.81
C ILE A 4 -14.09 -9.64 -15.59
N ALA A 5 -14.28 -10.21 -14.42
CA ALA A 5 -13.75 -9.66 -13.17
C ALA A 5 -12.88 -10.68 -12.43
N ASP A 6 -11.81 -10.22 -11.77
CA ASP A 6 -11.09 -11.03 -10.80
C ASP A 6 -12.05 -11.44 -9.66
N GLU A 7 -12.14 -12.74 -9.40
CA GLU A 7 -13.07 -13.34 -8.42
C GLU A 7 -12.88 -12.84 -6.97
N ASN A 8 -11.73 -12.23 -6.64
CA ASN A 8 -11.47 -11.67 -5.31
C ASN A 8 -11.50 -10.14 -5.30
N LEU A 9 -12.02 -9.51 -6.35
CA LEU A 9 -12.33 -8.08 -6.37
C LEU A 9 -13.55 -7.82 -5.47
N ALA A 10 -13.38 -6.93 -4.49
CA ALA A 10 -14.40 -6.68 -3.47
C ALA A 10 -15.63 -5.99 -4.07
N PHE A 11 -16.84 -6.41 -3.69
CA PHE A 11 -18.11 -5.74 -4.04
C PHE A 11 -18.38 -5.59 -5.55
N THR A 12 -17.77 -6.41 -6.40
CA THR A 12 -17.94 -6.34 -7.86
C THR A 12 -19.41 -6.42 -8.28
N ASP A 13 -20.17 -7.39 -7.78
CA ASP A 13 -21.58 -7.54 -8.17
C ASP A 13 -22.42 -6.35 -7.69
N TYR A 14 -22.16 -5.86 -6.47
CA TYR A 14 -22.82 -4.66 -5.95
C TYR A 14 -22.64 -3.48 -6.91
N PHE A 15 -21.43 -3.23 -7.40
CA PHE A 15 -21.17 -2.10 -8.29
C PHE A 15 -21.64 -2.32 -9.72
N PHE A 16 -21.37 -3.48 -10.32
CA PHE A 16 -21.43 -3.63 -11.78
C PHE A 16 -22.62 -4.44 -12.33
N ALA A 17 -23.31 -5.23 -11.49
CA ALA A 17 -24.29 -6.22 -11.98
C ALA A 17 -25.53 -5.59 -12.65
N GLU A 18 -25.80 -4.31 -12.43
CA GLU A 18 -26.91 -3.61 -13.10
C GLU A 18 -26.59 -3.23 -14.56
N PHE A 19 -25.31 -3.17 -14.95
CA PHE A 19 -24.88 -2.72 -16.28
C PHE A 19 -24.52 -3.87 -17.22
N ALA A 20 -24.12 -5.02 -16.68
CA ALA A 20 -23.52 -6.10 -17.45
C ALA A 20 -23.68 -7.47 -16.79
N GLU A 21 -23.60 -8.52 -17.60
CA GLU A 21 -23.34 -9.87 -17.11
C GLU A 21 -21.88 -9.95 -16.64
N ILE A 22 -21.67 -10.34 -15.37
CA ILE A 22 -20.34 -10.48 -14.77
C ILE A 22 -19.94 -11.95 -14.76
N GLN A 23 -18.73 -12.24 -15.25
CA GLN A 23 -18.10 -13.54 -15.10
C GLN A 23 -16.85 -13.40 -14.25
N HIS A 24 -16.90 -13.99 -13.06
CA HIS A 24 -15.78 -14.03 -12.12
C HIS A 24 -14.78 -15.11 -12.54
N ARG A 25 -13.50 -14.74 -12.56
CA ARG A 25 -12.39 -15.62 -12.94
C ARG A 25 -11.19 -15.42 -12.01
N ALA A 26 -10.40 -16.46 -11.81
CA ALA A 26 -9.14 -16.35 -11.10
C ALA A 26 -8.14 -15.50 -11.90
N GLY A 27 -7.73 -14.36 -11.34
CA GLY A 27 -6.91 -13.38 -12.06
C GLY A 27 -5.58 -13.92 -12.61
N ARG A 28 -4.91 -14.82 -11.88
CA ARG A 28 -3.63 -15.43 -12.28
C ARG A 28 -3.73 -16.38 -13.47
N THR A 29 -4.89 -16.96 -13.72
CA THR A 29 -5.09 -17.97 -14.76
C THR A 29 -5.95 -17.45 -15.91
N LEU A 30 -6.23 -16.15 -15.95
CA LEU A 30 -6.93 -15.51 -17.06
C LEU A 30 -6.15 -15.70 -18.36
N THR A 31 -6.85 -16.15 -19.39
CA THR A 31 -6.31 -16.32 -20.74
C THR A 31 -7.03 -15.41 -21.73
N HIS A 32 -6.44 -15.23 -22.91
CA HIS A 32 -7.06 -14.51 -24.03
C HIS A 32 -8.47 -15.02 -24.35
N ALA A 33 -8.67 -16.35 -24.33
CA ALA A 33 -9.96 -16.96 -24.63
C ALA A 33 -11.06 -16.56 -23.64
N ASP A 34 -10.71 -16.31 -22.38
CA ASP A 34 -11.66 -15.89 -21.35
C ASP A 34 -12.20 -14.47 -21.60
N VAL A 35 -11.35 -13.60 -22.15
CA VAL A 35 -11.61 -12.16 -22.29
C VAL A 35 -11.96 -11.72 -23.71
N ARG A 36 -11.85 -12.60 -24.70
CA ARG A 36 -12.06 -12.31 -26.13
C ARG A 36 -13.34 -11.54 -26.44
N ASP A 37 -14.45 -11.95 -25.82
CA ASP A 37 -15.77 -11.37 -26.02
C ASP A 37 -16.21 -10.41 -24.90
N ALA A 38 -15.30 -10.02 -24.00
CA ALA A 38 -15.58 -9.09 -22.92
C ALA A 38 -15.62 -7.65 -23.44
N ASP A 39 -16.54 -6.83 -22.92
CA ASP A 39 -16.58 -5.40 -23.17
C ASP A 39 -15.73 -4.63 -22.14
N ALA A 40 -15.59 -5.17 -20.92
CA ALA A 40 -14.72 -4.63 -19.90
C ALA A 40 -14.04 -5.72 -19.06
N LEU A 41 -12.85 -5.39 -18.56
CA LEU A 41 -12.01 -6.26 -17.76
C LEU A 41 -11.67 -5.56 -16.43
N LEU A 42 -12.03 -6.18 -15.30
CA LEU A 42 -11.77 -5.66 -13.96
C LEU A 42 -10.76 -6.56 -13.24
N VAL A 43 -9.60 -6.02 -12.89
CA VAL A 43 -8.45 -6.80 -12.43
C VAL A 43 -7.85 -6.29 -11.12
N ARG A 44 -6.96 -7.11 -10.56
CA ARG A 44 -6.02 -6.74 -9.49
C ARG A 44 -4.59 -6.94 -9.98
N SER A 45 -3.59 -6.67 -9.14
CA SER A 45 -2.16 -6.72 -9.49
C SER A 45 -1.64 -8.09 -9.93
N VAL A 46 -2.39 -9.17 -9.65
CA VAL A 46 -2.01 -10.54 -10.02
C VAL A 46 -2.21 -10.85 -11.50
N THR A 47 -3.05 -10.09 -12.20
CA THR A 47 -3.34 -10.28 -13.62
C THR A 47 -2.41 -9.41 -14.45
N LYS A 48 -1.59 -10.00 -15.33
CA LYS A 48 -0.78 -9.24 -16.29
C LYS A 48 -1.63 -8.88 -17.51
N VAL A 49 -1.99 -7.60 -17.62
CA VAL A 49 -2.74 -7.07 -18.77
C VAL A 49 -1.73 -6.61 -19.81
N ASN A 50 -1.40 -7.51 -20.75
CA ASN A 50 -0.45 -7.30 -21.83
C ASN A 50 -1.10 -7.63 -23.18
N HIS A 51 -0.37 -7.39 -24.27
CA HIS A 51 -0.78 -7.75 -25.64
C HIS A 51 -1.38 -9.16 -25.76
N ALA A 52 -0.73 -10.17 -25.18
CA ALA A 52 -1.19 -11.55 -25.27
C ALA A 52 -2.58 -11.77 -24.65
N LEU A 53 -2.97 -10.95 -23.67
CA LEU A 53 -4.29 -11.02 -23.04
C LEU A 53 -5.36 -10.24 -23.82
N ILE A 54 -5.03 -9.04 -24.32
CA ILE A 54 -6.04 -8.06 -24.79
C ILE A 54 -6.10 -7.84 -26.31
N ASP A 55 -5.13 -8.33 -27.09
CA ASP A 55 -5.11 -8.14 -28.54
C ASP A 55 -6.34 -8.80 -29.20
N GLN A 56 -6.95 -8.14 -30.19
CA GLN A 56 -8.13 -8.65 -30.92
C GLN A 56 -9.32 -9.02 -30.02
N THR A 57 -9.46 -8.34 -28.89
CA THR A 57 -10.63 -8.46 -27.99
C THR A 57 -11.66 -7.36 -28.27
N LYS A 58 -12.84 -7.46 -27.67
CA LYS A 58 -13.87 -6.41 -27.69
C LYS A 58 -13.73 -5.40 -26.53
N ILE A 59 -12.69 -5.53 -25.72
CA ILE A 59 -12.55 -4.76 -24.48
C ILE A 59 -12.46 -3.27 -24.82
N GLN A 60 -13.29 -2.47 -24.16
CA GLN A 60 -13.31 -1.01 -24.26
C GLN A 60 -12.84 -0.33 -22.97
N PHE A 61 -12.85 -1.06 -21.85
CA PHE A 61 -12.45 -0.57 -20.54
C PHE A 61 -11.66 -1.61 -19.74
N VAL A 62 -10.54 -1.19 -19.15
CA VAL A 62 -9.79 -1.95 -18.14
C VAL A 62 -9.74 -1.19 -16.82
N GLY A 63 -10.36 -1.75 -15.79
CA GLY A 63 -10.32 -1.21 -14.43
C GLY A 63 -9.39 -2.03 -13.55
N SER A 64 -8.37 -1.42 -12.96
CA SER A 64 -7.53 -2.06 -11.95
C SER A 64 -7.78 -1.50 -10.57
N ALA A 65 -8.30 -2.31 -9.65
CA ALA A 65 -8.55 -1.89 -8.26
C ALA A 65 -7.27 -1.88 -7.40
N THR A 66 -6.21 -1.30 -7.92
CA THR A 66 -4.89 -1.19 -7.30
C THR A 66 -4.33 0.22 -7.50
N ILE A 67 -3.47 0.67 -6.58
CA ILE A 67 -2.73 1.91 -6.77
C ILE A 67 -1.69 1.76 -7.88
N GLY A 68 -0.85 0.72 -7.82
CA GLY A 68 0.19 0.50 -8.81
C GLY A 68 -0.36 0.07 -10.16
N THR A 69 0.40 0.31 -11.22
CA THR A 69 0.10 -0.05 -12.61
C THR A 69 1.13 -0.99 -13.23
N ASP A 70 2.04 -1.56 -12.43
CA ASP A 70 3.15 -2.44 -12.85
C ASP A 70 2.71 -3.69 -13.64
N HIS A 71 1.44 -4.05 -13.57
CA HIS A 71 0.81 -5.18 -14.25
C HIS A 71 -0.01 -4.78 -15.48
N LEU A 72 -0.11 -3.48 -15.78
CA LEU A 72 -0.84 -2.94 -16.93
C LEU A 72 0.16 -2.44 -17.98
N ASP A 73 0.07 -2.98 -19.20
CA ASP A 73 0.71 -2.41 -20.36
C ASP A 73 -0.10 -1.20 -20.86
N ILE A 74 0.11 -0.05 -20.21
CA ILE A 74 -0.64 1.19 -20.46
C ILE A 74 -0.48 1.64 -21.92
N GLN A 75 0.74 1.57 -22.46
CA GLN A 75 0.99 1.96 -23.85
C GLN A 75 0.16 1.13 -24.82
N THR A 76 0.03 -0.17 -24.56
CA THR A 76 -0.82 -1.06 -25.38
C THR A 76 -2.29 -0.70 -25.27
N LEU A 77 -2.79 -0.47 -24.05
CA LEU A 77 -4.18 -0.08 -23.82
C LEU A 77 -4.52 1.19 -24.60
N GLU A 78 -3.65 2.20 -24.53
CA GLU A 78 -3.83 3.48 -25.23
C GLU A 78 -3.74 3.33 -26.75
N ASN A 79 -2.77 2.56 -27.26
CA ASN A 79 -2.62 2.30 -28.69
C ASN A 79 -3.86 1.61 -29.30
N GLN A 80 -4.57 0.80 -28.51
CA GLN A 80 -5.80 0.11 -28.92
C GLN A 80 -7.07 0.91 -28.61
N ASN A 81 -6.95 2.15 -28.14
CA ASN A 81 -8.07 3.00 -27.69
C ASN A 81 -8.93 2.36 -26.58
N ILE A 82 -8.32 1.50 -25.77
CA ILE A 82 -8.95 0.90 -24.59
C ILE A 82 -8.79 1.89 -23.44
N SER A 83 -9.91 2.39 -22.92
CA SER A 83 -9.86 3.27 -21.75
C SER A 83 -9.44 2.46 -20.53
N TRP A 84 -8.63 3.06 -19.67
CA TRP A 84 -8.17 2.38 -18.47
C TRP A 84 -8.25 3.29 -17.26
N SER A 85 -8.36 2.67 -16.09
CA SER A 85 -8.34 3.38 -14.81
C SER A 85 -7.71 2.49 -13.75
N ASN A 86 -6.87 3.07 -12.91
CA ASN A 86 -6.40 2.47 -11.68
C ASN A 86 -7.02 3.17 -10.46
N ALA A 87 -7.01 2.50 -9.33
CA ALA A 87 -7.54 3.06 -8.09
C ALA A 87 -6.45 3.80 -7.29
N ALA A 88 -5.85 4.83 -7.89
CA ALA A 88 -4.77 5.60 -7.27
C ALA A 88 -5.20 6.20 -5.91
N GLY A 89 -4.46 5.89 -4.84
CA GLY A 89 -4.78 6.35 -3.48
C GLY A 89 -5.84 5.55 -2.74
N CYS A 90 -6.42 4.49 -3.33
CA CYS A 90 -7.53 3.76 -2.71
C CYS A 90 -7.21 3.17 -1.33
N ASN A 91 -5.96 2.81 -1.05
CA ASN A 91 -5.52 2.27 0.23
C ASN A 91 -4.50 3.18 0.95
N ALA A 92 -4.41 4.46 0.56
CA ALA A 92 -3.44 5.38 1.15
C ALA A 92 -3.63 5.60 2.65
N GLN A 93 -4.88 5.71 3.12
CA GLN A 93 -5.18 5.81 4.55
C GLN A 93 -4.66 4.60 5.32
N ALA A 94 -4.94 3.39 4.83
CA ALA A 94 -4.49 2.17 5.49
C ALA A 94 -2.97 2.12 5.62
N VAL A 95 -2.22 2.50 4.59
CA VAL A 95 -0.75 2.52 4.65
C VAL A 95 -0.25 3.59 5.63
N ALA A 96 -0.86 4.78 5.66
CA ALA A 96 -0.50 5.81 6.63
C ALA A 96 -0.72 5.33 8.09
N GLU A 97 -1.86 4.70 8.36
CA GLU A 97 -2.17 4.11 9.66
C GLU A 97 -1.23 2.96 10.02
N TYR A 98 -0.82 2.14 9.04
CA TYR A 98 0.17 1.08 9.24
C TYR A 98 1.50 1.67 9.74
N VAL A 99 2.00 2.72 9.10
CA VAL A 99 3.27 3.37 9.46
C VAL A 99 3.21 3.92 10.87
N ILE A 100 2.15 4.64 11.22
CA ILE A 100 1.99 5.18 12.58
C ILE A 100 1.85 4.03 13.59
N THR A 101 1.05 3.00 13.28
CA THR A 101 0.90 1.83 14.16
C THR A 101 2.25 1.14 14.39
N ALA A 102 3.07 1.00 13.35
CA ALA A 102 4.40 0.41 13.46
C ALA A 102 5.31 1.24 14.36
N LEU A 103 5.36 2.57 14.17
CA LEU A 103 6.14 3.47 15.01
C LEU A 103 5.72 3.37 16.49
N LEU A 104 4.41 3.46 16.75
CA LEU A 104 3.87 3.39 18.11
C LEU A 104 3.97 2.01 18.75
N HIS A 105 4.01 0.95 17.95
CA HIS A 105 4.28 -0.40 18.44
C HIS A 105 5.74 -0.57 18.89
N LEU A 106 6.68 0.04 18.17
CA LEU A 106 8.09 0.02 18.52
C LEU A 106 8.40 0.90 19.74
N ASP A 107 7.78 2.08 19.80
CA ASP A 107 7.91 3.01 20.91
C ASP A 107 6.63 3.85 21.08
N ILE A 108 5.85 3.51 22.12
CA ILE A 108 4.61 4.23 22.43
C ILE A 108 4.86 5.63 22.99
N GLU A 109 6.07 5.91 23.50
CA GLU A 109 6.44 7.23 24.03
C GLU A 109 6.58 8.29 22.93
N LEU A 110 6.63 7.88 21.65
CA LEU A 110 6.59 8.78 20.51
C LEU A 110 5.35 9.70 20.52
N LEU A 111 4.23 9.28 21.14
CA LEU A 111 3.05 10.13 21.31
C LEU A 111 3.33 11.39 22.16
N GLU A 112 4.32 11.34 23.04
CA GLU A 112 4.66 12.42 23.98
C GLU A 112 5.85 13.26 23.49
N LYS A 113 6.40 12.98 22.30
CA LYS A 113 7.57 13.68 21.76
C LYS A 113 7.22 15.00 21.05
N ASP A 114 5.98 15.15 20.59
CA ASP A 114 5.54 16.31 19.80
C ASP A 114 6.60 16.68 18.72
N ALA A 115 6.99 17.94 18.64
CA ALA A 115 7.92 18.46 17.64
C ALA A 115 9.38 18.00 17.82
N ASP A 116 9.73 17.37 18.96
CA ASP A 116 11.08 16.82 19.18
C ASP A 116 11.33 15.55 18.36
N PHE A 117 10.27 14.91 17.85
CA PHE A 117 10.37 13.78 16.92
C PHE A 117 10.16 14.24 15.49
N THR A 118 11.13 13.95 14.62
CA THR A 118 11.06 14.25 13.18
C THR A 118 10.81 13.01 12.34
N LEU A 119 9.64 12.95 11.69
CA LEU A 119 9.33 11.97 10.66
C LEU A 119 9.74 12.48 9.28
N GLY A 120 10.68 11.78 8.64
CA GLY A 120 11.06 11.98 7.25
C GLY A 120 10.23 11.12 6.30
N ILE A 121 9.63 11.73 5.29
CA ILE A 121 8.81 11.03 4.29
C ILE A 121 9.48 11.11 2.92
N VAL A 122 9.83 9.95 2.35
CA VAL A 122 10.40 9.84 1.00
C VAL A 122 9.28 9.50 0.02
N GLY A 123 8.89 10.46 -0.81
CA GLY A 123 7.72 10.41 -1.69
C GLY A 123 6.47 11.01 -1.04
N LEU A 124 5.96 12.09 -1.61
CA LEU A 124 4.84 12.92 -1.11
C LEU A 124 3.56 12.78 -1.96
N GLY A 125 3.44 11.67 -2.71
CA GLY A 125 2.22 11.30 -3.43
C GLY A 125 1.07 10.87 -2.50
N ASN A 126 0.12 10.09 -3.03
CA ASN A 126 -1.12 9.72 -2.31
C ASN A 126 -0.92 9.21 -0.87
N VAL A 127 0.09 8.35 -0.64
CA VAL A 127 0.37 7.81 0.70
C VAL A 127 1.15 8.81 1.56
N GLY A 128 2.20 9.42 1.01
CA GLY A 128 3.07 10.32 1.75
C GLY A 128 2.35 11.56 2.26
N SER A 129 1.48 12.17 1.46
CA SER A 129 0.66 13.31 1.89
C SER A 129 -0.31 12.93 3.00
N ARG A 130 -0.94 11.75 2.90
CA ARG A 130 -1.84 11.21 3.93
C ARG A 130 -1.10 10.98 5.26
N LEU A 131 0.07 10.37 5.18
CA LEU A 131 0.92 10.13 6.35
C LEU A 131 1.37 11.45 6.98
N ALA A 132 1.75 12.43 6.17
CA ALA A 132 2.16 13.75 6.64
C ALA A 132 1.06 14.41 7.50
N VAL A 133 -0.18 14.44 7.00
CA VAL A 133 -1.34 14.97 7.75
C VAL A 133 -1.54 14.22 9.06
N MET A 134 -1.52 12.88 9.02
CA MET A 134 -1.75 12.05 10.21
C MET A 134 -0.64 12.23 11.26
N ALA A 135 0.62 12.37 10.83
CA ALA A 135 1.76 12.64 11.72
C ALA A 135 1.67 14.04 12.35
N GLN A 136 1.26 15.05 11.59
CA GLN A 136 1.02 16.40 12.12
C GLN A 136 -0.10 16.43 13.16
N LEU A 137 -1.15 15.61 13.00
CA LEU A 137 -2.20 15.47 14.02
C LEU A 137 -1.69 14.89 15.35
N LEU A 138 -0.56 14.17 15.34
CA LEU A 138 0.12 13.69 16.55
C LEU A 138 1.09 14.72 17.13
N GLY A 139 1.24 15.88 16.48
CA GLY A 139 2.17 16.93 16.90
C GLY A 139 3.61 16.73 16.43
N TRP A 140 3.88 15.72 15.61
CA TRP A 140 5.24 15.44 15.12
C TRP A 140 5.73 16.48 14.12
N ASN A 141 7.04 16.72 14.13
CA ASN A 141 7.69 17.46 13.05
C ASN A 141 7.77 16.57 11.79
N VAL A 142 7.40 17.09 10.63
CA VAL A 142 7.40 16.31 9.37
C VAL A 142 8.20 17.03 8.30
N ILE A 143 9.16 16.32 7.71
CA ILE A 143 9.93 16.76 6.55
C ILE A 143 9.74 15.77 5.40
N GLY A 144 9.75 16.27 4.18
CA GLY A 144 9.54 15.47 2.97
C GLY A 144 10.73 15.53 2.03
N TYR A 145 10.89 14.50 1.22
CA TYR A 145 11.67 14.55 -0.01
C TYR A 145 10.82 13.99 -1.15
N ASP A 146 10.45 14.85 -2.08
CA ASP A 146 9.87 14.46 -3.36
C ASP A 146 10.30 15.46 -4.45
N PRO A 147 11.00 15.00 -5.50
CA PRO A 147 11.47 15.89 -6.58
C PRO A 147 10.33 16.35 -7.51
N TYR A 148 9.16 15.73 -7.44
CA TYR A 148 8.02 16.01 -8.31
C TYR A 148 6.86 16.70 -7.59
N VAL A 149 6.68 16.43 -6.29
CA VAL A 149 5.54 16.91 -5.50
C VAL A 149 6.00 17.85 -4.40
N GLN A 150 5.39 19.04 -4.34
CA GLN A 150 5.53 19.98 -3.23
C GLN A 150 4.20 20.05 -2.46
N LEU A 151 4.26 19.89 -1.14
CA LEU A 151 3.13 20.15 -0.25
C LEU A 151 3.33 21.50 0.45
N ASN A 152 2.25 22.25 0.68
CA ASN A 152 2.33 23.60 1.23
C ASN A 152 2.79 23.61 2.71
N ASP A 153 2.36 22.61 3.48
CA ASP A 153 2.57 22.56 4.94
C ASP A 153 3.68 21.59 5.36
N ILE A 154 4.48 21.12 4.41
CA ILE A 154 5.60 20.20 4.65
C ILE A 154 6.87 20.79 4.05
N GLU A 155 7.92 20.87 4.87
CA GLU A 155 9.25 21.27 4.42
C GLU A 155 9.79 20.18 3.48
N ASN A 156 9.82 20.46 2.17
CA ASN A 156 10.46 19.60 1.18
C ASN A 156 11.96 19.92 1.16
N VAL A 157 12.76 19.00 1.68
CA VAL A 157 14.21 19.15 1.87
C VAL A 157 14.99 18.32 0.87
N SER A 158 16.31 18.52 0.78
CA SER A 158 17.15 17.59 0.00
C SER A 158 17.17 16.19 0.63
N PHE A 159 17.43 15.16 -0.18
CA PHE A 159 17.49 13.78 0.31
C PHE A 159 18.53 13.63 1.45
N ASP A 160 19.73 14.21 1.29
CA ASP A 160 20.77 14.19 2.34
C ASP A 160 20.31 14.87 3.64
N THR A 161 19.57 15.98 3.53
CA THR A 161 19.02 16.69 4.68
C THR A 161 17.98 15.84 5.41
N LEU A 162 17.13 15.12 4.67
CA LEU A 162 16.16 14.20 5.24
C LEU A 162 16.85 13.06 6.00
N LEU A 163 17.84 12.40 5.37
CA LEU A 163 18.59 11.30 5.98
C LEU A 163 19.28 11.74 7.29
N ALA A 164 19.86 12.94 7.32
CA ALA A 164 20.57 13.47 8.47
C ALA A 164 19.64 13.94 9.61
N ARG A 165 18.46 14.48 9.31
CA ARG A 165 17.55 15.10 10.30
C ARG A 165 16.48 14.16 10.85
N ALA A 166 16.02 13.19 10.09
CA ALA A 166 14.89 12.35 10.49
C ALA A 166 15.24 11.35 11.61
N ASP A 167 14.32 11.19 12.56
CA ASP A 167 14.37 10.17 13.63
C ASP A 167 13.67 8.87 13.19
N ALA A 168 12.71 8.99 12.27
CA ALA A 168 12.18 7.87 11.51
C ALA A 168 12.02 8.26 10.04
N ILE A 169 12.23 7.30 9.14
CA ILE A 169 12.08 7.49 7.70
C ILE A 169 11.06 6.49 7.16
N SER A 170 10.03 6.98 6.48
CA SER A 170 9.03 6.17 5.79
C SER A 170 9.09 6.36 4.28
N ILE A 171 9.14 5.26 3.53
CA ILE A 171 9.32 5.23 2.08
C ILE A 171 7.98 5.00 1.37
N HIS A 172 7.63 5.88 0.44
CA HIS A 172 6.35 5.92 -0.30
C HIS A 172 6.51 6.25 -1.80
N VAL A 173 7.64 5.88 -2.40
CA VAL A 173 7.92 6.08 -3.83
C VAL A 173 7.48 4.88 -4.69
N PRO A 174 7.17 5.07 -5.99
CA PRO A 174 7.07 3.94 -6.93
C PRO A 174 8.43 3.24 -7.09
N LEU A 175 8.46 2.06 -7.71
CA LEU A 175 9.70 1.44 -8.17
C LEU A 175 10.00 1.86 -9.62
N THR A 176 11.07 2.62 -9.82
CA THR A 176 11.53 3.08 -11.13
C THR A 176 12.99 2.70 -11.33
N LEU A 177 13.29 2.11 -12.50
CA LEU A 177 14.64 1.70 -12.89
C LEU A 177 15.33 2.77 -13.76
N THR A 178 14.51 3.61 -14.38
CA THR A 178 14.92 4.64 -15.35
C THR A 178 14.23 5.96 -15.02
N GLY A 179 14.67 7.04 -15.65
CA GLY A 179 14.15 8.38 -15.44
C GLY A 179 15.14 9.25 -14.68
N GLU A 180 14.75 10.50 -14.40
CA GLU A 180 15.60 11.49 -13.72
C GLU A 180 15.85 11.12 -12.25
N TYR A 181 14.86 10.51 -11.60
CA TYR A 181 14.91 10.09 -10.20
C TYR A 181 14.55 8.59 -10.09
N PRO A 182 15.46 7.67 -10.48
CA PRO A 182 15.24 6.24 -10.30
C PRO A 182 15.21 5.89 -8.80
N THR A 183 14.35 4.95 -8.42
CA THR A 183 14.15 4.59 -7.00
C THR A 183 14.62 3.18 -6.67
N GLN A 184 14.99 2.37 -7.67
CA GLN A 184 15.65 1.10 -7.43
C GLN A 184 16.93 1.33 -6.61
N HIS A 185 17.03 0.65 -5.46
CA HIS A 185 18.15 0.77 -4.52
C HIS A 185 18.46 2.21 -4.10
N LEU A 186 17.42 3.06 -4.03
CA LEU A 186 17.50 4.39 -3.41
C LEU A 186 18.06 4.30 -1.99
N PHE A 187 17.73 3.22 -1.28
CA PHE A 187 18.33 2.85 0.00
C PHE A 187 19.40 1.77 -0.20
N ASN A 188 20.63 2.21 -0.46
CA ASN A 188 21.83 1.38 -0.61
C ASN A 188 22.80 1.61 0.55
N GLN A 189 24.00 1.01 0.49
CA GLN A 189 24.99 1.11 1.57
C GLN A 189 25.35 2.56 1.94
N ALA A 190 25.49 3.46 0.96
CA ALA A 190 25.88 4.84 1.21
C ALA A 190 24.75 5.64 1.89
N THR A 191 23.51 5.45 1.44
CA THR A 191 22.36 6.19 1.96
C THR A 191 21.96 5.70 3.35
N LEU A 192 22.02 4.38 3.60
CA LEU A 192 21.84 3.80 4.94
C LEU A 192 22.88 4.31 5.95
N ALA A 193 24.12 4.52 5.52
CA ALA A 193 25.18 5.06 6.36
C ALA A 193 25.04 6.57 6.64
N ALA A 194 24.32 7.30 5.79
CA ALA A 194 24.05 8.74 5.96
C ALA A 194 22.88 9.01 6.92
N MET A 195 22.02 8.01 7.17
CA MET A 195 20.97 8.09 8.17
C MET A 195 21.54 8.17 9.60
N LYS A 196 20.79 8.78 10.53
CA LYS A 196 21.12 8.64 11.97
C LYS A 196 21.21 7.16 12.35
N PRO A 197 22.22 6.72 13.14
CA PRO A 197 22.34 5.32 13.54
C PRO A 197 21.12 4.77 14.27
N SER A 198 20.43 5.62 15.04
CA SER A 198 19.21 5.28 15.78
C SER A 198 17.91 5.43 14.98
N ALA A 199 17.95 5.92 13.74
CA ALA A 199 16.72 6.20 13.00
C ALA A 199 15.95 4.91 12.68
N ILE A 200 14.63 4.96 12.86
CA ILE A 200 13.73 3.87 12.45
C ILE A 200 13.55 3.94 10.93
N LEU A 201 13.67 2.82 10.22
CA LEU A 201 13.41 2.75 8.78
C LEU A 201 12.15 1.94 8.49
N ILE A 202 11.24 2.49 7.69
CA ILE A 202 9.99 1.84 7.30
C ILE A 202 9.89 1.81 5.78
N ASN A 203 9.71 0.60 5.22
CA ASN A 203 9.36 0.45 3.81
C ASN A 203 8.05 -0.32 3.66
N SER A 204 7.02 0.41 3.20
CA SER A 204 5.72 -0.14 2.80
C SER A 204 5.36 0.28 1.38
N ALA A 205 6.37 0.57 0.54
CA ALA A 205 6.21 0.98 -0.84
C ALA A 205 6.46 -0.19 -1.82
N ARG A 206 7.73 -0.42 -2.15
CA ARG A 206 8.21 -1.52 -3.00
C ARG A 206 9.52 -2.05 -2.46
N GLY A 207 9.68 -3.38 -2.48
CA GLY A 207 10.84 -4.06 -1.92
C GLY A 207 12.18 -3.56 -2.48
N PRO A 208 12.39 -3.60 -3.82
CA PRO A 208 13.65 -3.21 -4.44
C PRO A 208 14.04 -1.72 -4.33
N VAL A 209 13.25 -0.90 -3.64
CA VAL A 209 13.68 0.47 -3.27
C VAL A 209 14.80 0.42 -2.23
N ILE A 210 14.82 -0.62 -1.39
CA ILE A 210 15.93 -0.93 -0.50
C ILE A 210 16.75 -2.09 -1.09
N GLN A 211 18.08 -1.94 -1.12
CA GLN A 211 18.99 -3.04 -1.39
C GLN A 211 19.14 -3.92 -0.13
N GLN A 212 18.57 -5.13 -0.15
CA GLN A 212 18.47 -6.02 1.00
C GLN A 212 19.83 -6.35 1.62
N SER A 213 20.85 -6.63 0.81
CA SER A 213 22.20 -6.96 1.31
C SER A 213 22.82 -5.79 2.09
N ALA A 214 22.59 -4.55 1.64
CA ALA A 214 23.08 -3.36 2.32
C ALA A 214 22.31 -3.12 3.62
N LEU A 215 20.99 -3.32 3.59
CA LEU A 215 20.13 -3.20 4.77
C LEU A 215 20.54 -4.18 5.88
N MET A 216 20.76 -5.45 5.55
CA MET A 216 21.17 -6.46 6.52
C MET A 216 22.53 -6.11 7.16
N ALA A 217 23.51 -5.69 6.36
CA ALA A 217 24.81 -5.25 6.86
C ALA A 217 24.70 -4.03 7.79
N ASP A 218 23.84 -3.07 7.45
CA ASP A 218 23.56 -1.90 8.28
C ASP A 218 22.92 -2.28 9.61
N MET A 219 21.84 -3.07 9.61
CA MET A 219 21.15 -3.52 10.83
C MET A 219 22.09 -4.30 11.76
N MET A 220 22.96 -5.16 11.22
CA MET A 220 23.95 -5.88 12.02
C MET A 220 24.92 -4.94 12.73
N LYS A 221 25.29 -3.83 12.09
CA LYS A 221 26.25 -2.82 12.58
C LYS A 221 25.61 -1.82 13.55
N THR A 222 24.46 -1.24 13.19
CA THR A 222 23.83 -0.12 13.91
C THR A 222 22.80 -0.56 14.94
N LYS A 223 22.25 -1.78 14.77
CA LYS A 223 21.09 -2.27 15.52
C LYS A 223 19.84 -1.40 15.36
N ARG A 224 19.75 -0.60 14.28
CA ARG A 224 18.56 0.23 14.03
C ARG A 224 17.33 -0.63 13.85
N GLN A 225 16.18 -0.12 14.29
CA GLN A 225 14.91 -0.78 14.09
C GLN A 225 14.45 -0.58 12.64
N VAL A 226 14.04 -1.67 11.99
CA VAL A 226 13.54 -1.66 10.61
C VAL A 226 12.21 -2.39 10.55
N VAL A 227 11.26 -1.77 9.85
CA VAL A 227 9.93 -2.32 9.56
C VAL A 227 9.79 -2.50 8.05
N LEU A 228 9.57 -3.73 7.61
CA LEU A 228 9.30 -4.03 6.20
C LEU A 228 7.91 -4.63 6.02
N ASP A 229 7.07 -3.99 5.23
CA ASP A 229 5.90 -4.63 4.64
C ASP A 229 6.21 -5.21 3.25
N VAL A 230 7.34 -4.81 2.64
CA VAL A 230 7.72 -5.22 1.29
C VAL A 230 9.19 -5.66 1.23
N PHE A 231 9.50 -6.63 0.36
CA PHE A 231 10.81 -7.30 0.31
C PHE A 231 11.37 -7.34 -1.12
N GLU A 232 12.70 -7.24 -1.26
CA GLU A 232 13.35 -7.11 -2.57
C GLU A 232 13.04 -8.30 -3.50
N PHE A 233 12.96 -9.51 -2.95
CA PHE A 233 12.77 -10.75 -3.70
C PHE A 233 11.42 -11.42 -3.40
N GLU A 234 10.37 -10.61 -3.15
CA GLU A 234 9.00 -11.13 -3.02
C GLU A 234 8.65 -12.07 -4.19
N PRO A 235 7.92 -13.17 -3.91
CA PRO A 235 7.24 -13.51 -2.65
C PRO A 235 8.05 -14.38 -1.69
N GLU A 236 9.36 -14.56 -1.90
CA GLU A 236 10.22 -15.31 -0.98
C GLU A 236 10.95 -14.39 0.00
N ILE A 237 10.97 -14.76 1.28
CA ILE A 237 11.62 -13.95 2.32
C ILE A 237 12.56 -14.85 3.12
N PRO A 238 13.88 -14.59 3.12
CA PRO A 238 14.81 -15.43 3.83
C PRO A 238 14.73 -15.18 5.35
N GLN A 239 14.91 -16.23 6.14
CA GLN A 239 14.78 -16.18 7.60
C GLN A 239 15.81 -15.24 8.24
N ASP A 240 17.02 -15.20 7.71
CA ASP A 240 18.10 -14.35 8.21
C ASP A 240 17.78 -12.85 8.10
N LEU A 241 17.02 -12.42 7.09
CA LEU A 241 16.46 -11.08 7.02
C LEU A 241 15.42 -10.88 8.10
N LEU A 242 14.44 -11.79 8.22
CA LEU A 242 13.37 -11.69 9.21
C LEU A 242 13.94 -11.55 10.63
N ASP A 243 14.93 -12.35 10.99
CA ASP A 243 15.56 -12.36 12.31
C ASP A 243 16.22 -11.02 12.69
N LEU A 244 16.52 -10.14 11.72
CA LEU A 244 17.06 -8.80 11.96
C LEU A 244 15.99 -7.70 12.05
N LEU A 245 14.80 -7.93 11.49
CA LEU A 245 13.73 -6.93 11.42
C LEU A 245 13.01 -6.78 12.76
N ALA A 246 12.68 -5.54 13.10
CA ALA A 246 11.87 -5.24 14.27
C ALA A 246 10.39 -5.64 14.04
N LEU A 247 9.89 -5.41 12.82
CA LEU A 247 8.58 -5.86 12.36
C LEU A 247 8.64 -6.22 10.87
N ALA A 248 7.93 -7.27 10.47
CA ALA A 248 7.83 -7.72 9.09
C ALA A 248 6.40 -8.16 8.78
N THR A 249 5.76 -7.62 7.73
CA THR A 249 4.41 -8.03 7.32
C THR A 249 4.35 -8.37 5.84
N PRO A 250 3.45 -9.28 5.39
CA PRO A 250 3.49 -9.85 4.04
C PRO A 250 2.82 -8.95 2.99
N HIS A 251 3.27 -7.70 2.82
CA HIS A 251 2.74 -6.77 1.81
C HIS A 251 1.22 -6.58 1.95
N ILE A 252 0.83 -6.19 3.17
CA ILE A 252 -0.55 -5.98 3.63
C ILE A 252 -0.79 -4.62 4.29
N ALA A 253 0.18 -3.69 4.27
CA ALA A 253 0.01 -2.37 4.89
C ALA A 253 -1.23 -1.64 4.38
N GLY A 254 -1.58 -1.84 3.10
CA GLY A 254 -2.78 -1.29 2.46
C GLY A 254 -4.03 -2.17 2.52
N TYR A 255 -4.07 -3.26 3.29
CA TYR A 255 -5.20 -4.22 3.31
C TYR A 255 -6.26 -3.85 4.37
N SER A 256 -6.90 -2.70 4.17
CA SER A 256 -8.15 -2.37 4.87
C SER A 256 -9.38 -2.84 4.09
N LEU A 257 -10.49 -3.06 4.80
CA LEU A 257 -11.79 -3.32 4.18
C LEU A 257 -12.23 -2.13 3.33
N GLU A 258 -12.11 -0.91 3.87
CA GLU A 258 -12.36 0.35 3.18
C GLU A 258 -11.51 0.49 1.92
N GLY A 259 -10.21 0.21 2.00
CA GLY A 259 -9.28 0.39 0.90
C GLY A 259 -9.57 -0.54 -0.28
N LYS A 260 -9.89 -1.81 0.00
CA LYS A 260 -10.33 -2.75 -1.05
C LYS A 260 -11.66 -2.32 -1.68
N ALA A 261 -12.62 -1.88 -0.86
CA ALA A 261 -13.94 -1.47 -1.34
C ALA A 261 -13.89 -0.17 -2.16
N ARG A 262 -13.12 0.81 -1.69
CA ARG A 262 -12.80 2.07 -2.37
C ARG A 262 -12.11 1.80 -3.71
N GLY A 263 -11.21 0.81 -3.76
CA GLY A 263 -10.56 0.38 -4.99
C GLY A 263 -11.55 0.00 -6.09
N THR A 264 -12.56 -0.81 -5.76
CA THR A 264 -13.63 -1.18 -6.68
C THR A 264 -14.53 -0.01 -7.03
N GLN A 265 -14.87 0.85 -6.07
CA GLN A 265 -15.69 2.03 -6.37
C GLN A 265 -15.00 2.98 -7.36
N MET A 266 -13.69 3.21 -7.23
CA MET A 266 -12.98 4.12 -8.13
C MET A 266 -13.02 3.65 -9.59
N ILE A 267 -12.81 2.35 -9.82
CA ILE A 267 -12.91 1.79 -11.18
C ILE A 267 -14.36 1.70 -11.66
N TYR A 268 -15.33 1.60 -10.73
CA TYR A 268 -16.74 1.72 -11.03
C TYR A 268 -17.11 3.13 -11.51
N ASP A 269 -16.65 4.17 -10.81
CA ASP A 269 -16.88 5.57 -11.17
C ASP A 269 -16.29 5.84 -12.58
N ALA A 270 -15.08 5.35 -12.86
CA ALA A 270 -14.44 5.47 -14.17
C ALA A 270 -15.15 4.65 -15.27
N PHE A 271 -15.65 3.45 -14.93
CA PHE A 271 -16.47 2.65 -15.84
C PHE A 271 -17.76 3.38 -16.21
N CYS A 272 -18.47 3.95 -15.23
CA CYS A 272 -19.67 4.73 -15.47
C CYS A 272 -19.38 5.93 -16.38
N GLN A 273 -18.28 6.64 -16.14
CA GLN A 273 -17.86 7.73 -17.02
C GLN A 273 -17.60 7.26 -18.46
N LYS A 274 -16.89 6.13 -18.65
CA LYS A 274 -16.58 5.58 -19.97
C LYS A 274 -17.83 5.20 -20.76
N PHE A 275 -18.81 4.58 -20.12
CA PHE A 275 -20.01 4.06 -20.78
C PHE A 275 -21.22 5.00 -20.70
N GLY A 276 -21.07 6.19 -20.10
CA GLY A 276 -22.13 7.19 -20.01
C GLY A 276 -23.23 6.85 -18.99
N TYR A 277 -22.90 6.08 -17.95
CA TYR A 277 -23.81 5.78 -16.84
C TYR A 277 -23.66 6.79 -15.70
N THR A 278 -24.69 6.94 -14.88
CA THR A 278 -24.64 7.74 -13.64
C THR A 278 -24.13 6.89 -12.47
N ALA A 279 -22.99 7.28 -11.88
CA ALA A 279 -22.46 6.62 -10.70
C ALA A 279 -23.26 7.00 -9.44
N SER A 280 -24.08 6.07 -8.92
CA SER A 280 -24.95 6.29 -7.75
C SER A 280 -24.58 5.48 -6.50
N LYS A 281 -23.74 4.46 -6.64
CA LYS A 281 -23.41 3.50 -5.59
C LYS A 281 -22.22 3.95 -4.74
N ARG A 282 -22.22 3.55 -3.46
CA ARG A 282 -21.21 3.92 -2.47
C ARG A 282 -20.80 2.73 -1.61
N PHE A 283 -19.49 2.47 -1.52
CA PHE A 283 -18.96 1.30 -0.82
C PHE A 283 -19.29 1.31 0.67
N GLU A 284 -19.41 2.49 1.28
CA GLU A 284 -19.69 2.67 2.70
C GLU A 284 -21.01 2.00 3.09
N SER A 285 -22.00 1.97 2.18
CA SER A 285 -23.28 1.31 2.41
C SER A 285 -23.19 -0.22 2.55
N GLN A 286 -22.06 -0.80 2.13
CA GLN A 286 -21.80 -2.24 2.16
C GLN A 286 -20.91 -2.67 3.34
N LEU A 287 -20.35 -1.70 4.08
CA LEU A 287 -19.44 -2.02 5.18
C LEU A 287 -20.20 -2.16 6.50
N PRO A 288 -19.84 -3.15 7.34
CA PRO A 288 -20.42 -3.27 8.66
C PRO A 288 -20.01 -2.09 9.55
N SER A 289 -20.88 -1.68 10.47
CA SER A 289 -20.51 -0.74 11.53
C SER A 289 -19.52 -1.39 12.51
N VAL A 290 -18.67 -0.58 13.12
CA VAL A 290 -17.73 -1.01 14.16
C VAL A 290 -17.76 -0.06 15.36
N GLU A 291 -17.11 -0.47 16.44
CA GLU A 291 -17.01 0.31 17.68
C GLU A 291 -16.34 1.67 17.41
N GLN A 292 -16.91 2.76 17.93
CA GLN A 292 -16.44 4.12 17.68
C GLN A 292 -15.39 4.54 18.73
N TYR A 293 -14.19 3.96 18.66
CA TYR A 293 -13.13 4.18 19.66
C TYR A 293 -12.69 5.65 19.82
N PHE A 294 -12.74 6.45 18.75
CA PHE A 294 -12.28 7.83 18.75
C PHE A 294 -13.39 8.84 19.03
N GLU A 295 -14.65 8.42 19.04
CA GLU A 295 -15.76 9.34 19.24
C GLU A 295 -15.72 9.93 20.65
N GLN A 296 -15.61 11.26 20.75
CA GLN A 296 -15.51 12.02 22.01
C GLN A 296 -14.26 11.74 22.87
N HIS A 297 -13.22 11.13 22.29
CA HIS A 297 -11.96 10.85 22.99
C HIS A 297 -10.78 11.53 22.29
N ASP A 298 -9.73 11.84 23.06
CA ASP A 298 -8.48 12.37 22.51
C ASP A 298 -7.76 11.32 21.64
N LEU A 299 -7.18 11.76 20.52
CA LEU A 299 -6.51 10.89 19.55
C LEU A 299 -5.35 10.11 20.20
N LYS A 300 -4.47 10.79 20.94
CA LYS A 300 -3.28 10.16 21.53
C LYS A 300 -3.68 9.18 22.61
N GLU A 301 -4.65 9.52 23.46
CA GLU A 301 -5.16 8.63 24.49
C GLU A 301 -5.79 7.35 23.91
N VAL A 302 -6.59 7.47 22.84
CA VAL A 302 -7.16 6.31 22.17
C VAL A 302 -6.07 5.42 21.59
N LEU A 303 -5.07 5.99 20.90
CA LEU A 303 -3.96 5.20 20.36
C LEU A 303 -3.18 4.50 21.48
N LYS A 304 -2.88 5.20 22.58
CA LYS A 304 -2.18 4.63 23.75
C LYS A 304 -2.90 3.43 24.37
N GLN A 305 -4.24 3.47 24.41
CA GLN A 305 -5.06 2.47 25.10
C GLN A 305 -5.62 1.37 24.17
N ARG A 306 -5.85 1.69 22.89
CA ARG A 306 -6.66 0.90 21.96
C ARG A 306 -5.95 0.50 20.68
N LEU A 307 -4.69 0.89 20.46
CA LEU A 307 -3.98 0.60 19.21
C LEU A 307 -4.00 -0.90 18.84
N PRO A 308 -3.73 -1.86 19.74
CA PRO A 308 -3.82 -3.29 19.40
C PRO A 308 -5.24 -3.77 19.05
N GLN A 309 -6.29 -3.14 19.58
CA GLN A 309 -7.69 -3.46 19.28
C GLN A 309 -8.11 -2.92 17.91
N ILE A 310 -7.57 -1.76 17.52
CA ILE A 310 -7.79 -1.15 16.20
C ILE A 310 -6.99 -1.91 15.14
N TYR A 311 -5.69 -2.10 15.40
CA TYR A 311 -4.80 -2.85 14.52
C TYR A 311 -3.64 -3.51 15.28
N ASN A 312 -3.72 -4.83 15.42
CA ASN A 312 -2.65 -5.63 16.03
C ASN A 312 -1.56 -5.98 15.00
N ILE A 313 -0.65 -5.05 14.70
CA ILE A 313 0.45 -5.27 13.76
C ILE A 313 1.40 -6.42 14.17
N SER A 314 1.53 -6.69 15.47
CA SER A 314 2.38 -7.77 15.98
C SER A 314 1.84 -9.15 15.63
N GLU A 315 0.53 -9.28 15.45
CA GLU A 315 -0.08 -10.53 15.01
C GLU A 315 0.28 -10.84 13.56
N ASP A 316 0.29 -9.82 12.69
CA ASP A 316 0.67 -9.97 11.29
C ASP A 316 2.15 -10.39 11.16
N ASP A 317 3.03 -9.79 11.97
CA ASP A 317 4.45 -10.16 12.06
C ASP A 317 4.62 -11.61 12.56
N ARG A 318 3.93 -11.97 13.64
CA ARG A 318 3.96 -13.32 14.19
C ARG A 318 3.50 -14.36 13.17
N GLN A 319 2.43 -14.08 12.42
CA GLN A 319 1.90 -14.99 11.39
C GLN A 319 2.88 -15.17 10.23
N LEU A 320 3.56 -14.09 9.81
CA LEU A 320 4.59 -14.17 8.77
C LEU A 320 5.77 -15.04 9.24
N ARG A 321 6.30 -14.77 10.44
CA ARG A 321 7.42 -15.54 11.01
C ARG A 321 7.07 -17.00 11.24
N ALA A 322 5.82 -17.31 11.61
CA ALA A 322 5.35 -18.69 11.78
C ALA A 322 5.33 -19.48 10.46
N CYS A 323 5.40 -18.81 9.30
CA CYS A 323 5.43 -19.47 7.99
C CYS A 323 6.84 -19.91 7.57
N VAL A 324 7.88 -19.57 8.32
CA VAL A 324 9.26 -19.94 7.98
C VAL A 324 9.42 -21.46 8.00
N LYS A 325 9.83 -22.01 6.85
CA LYS A 325 10.17 -23.43 6.66
C LYS A 325 11.43 -23.52 5.81
N HIS A 326 12.34 -24.41 6.19
CA HIS A 326 13.61 -24.59 5.46
C HIS A 326 14.40 -23.26 5.26
N GLY A 327 14.38 -22.38 6.26
CA GLY A 327 15.14 -21.12 6.25
C GLY A 327 14.51 -19.97 5.47
N LYS A 328 13.25 -20.07 5.02
CA LYS A 328 12.53 -18.97 4.37
C LYS A 328 11.02 -19.05 4.53
N VAL A 329 10.33 -17.94 4.28
CA VAL A 329 8.91 -17.95 3.88
C VAL A 329 8.88 -18.17 2.38
N ASP A 330 8.21 -19.23 1.92
CA ASP A 330 8.06 -19.51 0.49
C ASP A 330 6.88 -18.75 -0.12
N GLN A 331 6.83 -18.75 -1.46
CA GLN A 331 5.77 -18.11 -2.24
C GLN A 331 4.37 -18.54 -1.80
N GLN A 332 4.16 -19.84 -1.56
CA GLN A 332 2.84 -20.37 -1.27
C GLN A 332 2.33 -19.84 0.08
N ALA A 333 3.19 -19.85 1.10
CA ALA A 333 2.85 -19.33 2.42
C ALA A 333 2.61 -17.81 2.40
N PHE A 334 3.49 -17.06 1.73
CA PHE A 334 3.35 -15.61 1.56
C PHE A 334 2.02 -15.24 0.87
N ASP A 335 1.72 -15.88 -0.26
CA ASP A 335 0.47 -15.66 -0.99
C ASP A 335 -0.76 -16.06 -0.17
N LEU A 336 -0.68 -17.13 0.62
CA LEU A 336 -1.79 -17.61 1.44
C LEU A 336 -2.14 -16.64 2.58
N LEU A 337 -1.14 -16.08 3.26
CA LEU A 337 -1.33 -15.06 4.30
C LEU A 337 -2.09 -13.87 3.75
N ARG A 338 -1.68 -13.38 2.56
CA ARG A 338 -2.32 -12.23 1.90
C ARG A 338 -3.73 -12.54 1.43
N LYS A 339 -3.93 -13.72 0.84
CA LYS A 339 -5.24 -14.16 0.35
C LYS A 339 -6.27 -14.23 1.49
N ASN A 340 -5.86 -14.78 2.63
CA ASN A 340 -6.73 -15.03 3.78
C ASN A 340 -6.66 -13.93 4.85
N TYR A 341 -6.02 -12.79 4.54
CA TYR A 341 -5.81 -11.72 5.50
C TYR A 341 -7.16 -11.21 6.06
N PRO A 342 -7.35 -11.21 7.40
CA PRO A 342 -8.53 -10.63 8.01
C PRO A 342 -8.47 -9.11 7.83
N LEU A 343 -9.27 -8.58 6.90
CA LEU A 343 -9.23 -7.16 6.57
C LEU A 343 -9.51 -6.30 7.80
N ARG A 344 -8.54 -5.45 8.13
CA ARG A 344 -8.70 -4.48 9.21
C ARG A 344 -9.56 -3.29 8.78
N ARG A 345 -10.00 -2.51 9.75
CA ARG A 345 -10.74 -1.27 9.53
C ARG A 345 -9.81 -0.06 9.62
N GLU A 346 -10.11 0.97 8.85
CA GLU A 346 -9.43 2.27 8.97
C GLU A 346 -9.90 3.01 10.23
N TRP A 347 -9.09 3.89 10.81
CA TRP A 347 -9.41 4.66 12.02
C TRP A 347 -10.68 5.48 11.87
N ALA A 348 -10.91 6.01 10.66
CA ALA A 348 -12.13 6.73 10.31
C ALA A 348 -13.41 5.90 10.49
N ALA A 349 -13.33 4.56 10.38
CA ALA A 349 -14.48 3.68 10.65
C ALA A 349 -14.81 3.59 12.15
N HIS A 350 -13.83 3.88 13.00
CA HIS A 350 -13.94 3.95 14.46
C HIS A 350 -14.17 5.40 14.95
N GLY A 351 -14.54 6.33 14.07
CA GLY A 351 -14.75 7.74 14.40
C GLY A 351 -13.47 8.59 14.44
N GLY A 352 -12.35 8.02 13.98
CA GLY A 352 -11.03 8.67 14.00
C GLY A 352 -10.83 9.69 12.87
N PRO A 353 -9.64 10.34 12.85
CA PRO A 353 -9.32 11.34 11.85
C PRO A 353 -9.31 10.75 10.43
N LYS A 354 -9.64 11.62 9.47
CA LYS A 354 -9.51 11.37 8.02
C LYS A 354 -8.46 12.33 7.50
N ALA A 355 -7.46 11.81 6.78
CA ALA A 355 -6.49 12.61 6.05
C ALA A 355 -6.84 12.76 4.56
#